data_AF-A0A366KDZ7-F1
#
_entry.id   AF-A0A366KDZ7-F1
#
_cell.length_a   1.000
_cell.length_b   1.000
_cell.length_c   1.000
_cell.angle_alpha   90.00
_cell.angle_beta   90.00
_cell.angle_gamma   90.00
#
_symmetry.space_group_name_H-M   'P 1'
#
loop_
_entity.id
_entity.type
_entity.pdbx_description
1 polymer ?
#
loop_
_entity_poly.entity_id
_entity_poly.type
_entity_poly.pdbx_seq_one_letter_code
_entity_poly.pdbx_strand_id
1 'polypeptide(L)'
;MQTRTGSGAHARGRFPSRRKARVRSCILLLCAAASVLSGCSSPVAIQRMDPQGGQSVLSPCDRAVADARTYDRRTADPWFASAAGARLQEPAAAAQAWHEVAIACPARFGEAVNRSALAWMTANRRARAGGASALMPADPQALTLQALQELPSAARLLGPTQLAQAARAEDRAGFSLIVLAGRRQSGGTTLLAVGDRHHAAAQSLASADPAGDPRQAVYSSKDLLQHPDSMTDPSNGLEAPTESVVEMNCARGLIQAFQGFVTTAAKEGMEAEDEGGAQGRPGAPGLADGKQPGSRNPVHEQRQALGTLALMATAHAYTALDEGYPALPQALLQEVPNS
;
A
#
# COMPACT_ATOMS: atom_id res chain seq x y z
N MET A 1 31.22 79.93 -4.55
CA MET A 1 30.87 79.39 -3.21
C MET A 1 31.55 78.03 -3.09
N GLN A 2 32.78 77.90 -2.54
CA GLN A 2 33.13 77.81 -1.10
C GLN A 2 32.12 76.93 -0.31
N THR A 3 32.46 75.91 0.49
CA THR A 3 33.70 75.21 0.92
C THR A 3 33.27 74.08 1.90
N ARG A 4 34.10 73.02 2.03
CA ARG A 4 34.48 72.26 3.27
C ARG A 4 33.42 71.44 4.05
N THR A 5 33.52 70.12 4.26
CA THR A 5 34.48 69.19 4.93
C THR A 5 34.12 68.81 6.38
N GLY A 6 34.12 67.49 6.64
CA GLY A 6 34.59 66.84 7.88
C GLY A 6 33.66 66.86 9.10
N SER A 7 33.81 66.03 10.12
CA SER A 7 34.58 64.80 10.34
C SER A 7 34.22 64.33 11.76
N GLY A 8 33.99 63.02 11.94
CA GLY A 8 34.50 62.16 13.01
C GLY A 8 34.49 62.58 14.50
N ALA A 9 34.11 61.60 15.34
CA ALA A 9 34.92 61.04 16.45
C ALA A 9 34.22 60.94 17.83
N HIS A 10 34.16 59.69 18.34
CA HIS A 10 34.60 59.23 19.68
C HIS A 10 33.93 59.81 20.96
N ALA A 11 33.73 59.12 22.07
CA ALA A 11 34.14 57.80 22.55
C ALA A 11 33.44 57.46 23.90
N ARG A 12 33.33 56.14 24.18
CA ARG A 12 33.58 55.41 25.44
C ARG A 12 33.01 55.94 26.78
N GLY A 13 32.28 55.06 27.47
CA GLY A 13 32.81 54.46 28.71
C GLY A 13 31.94 54.48 29.99
N ARG A 14 31.88 53.29 30.61
CA ARG A 14 31.72 52.94 32.05
C ARG A 14 30.33 52.84 32.72
N PHE A 15 29.97 51.58 33.00
CA PHE A 15 29.29 51.00 34.18
C PHE A 15 29.70 51.61 35.55
N PRO A 16 29.13 51.18 36.71
CA PRO A 16 27.76 50.72 37.06
C PRO A 16 27.26 51.42 38.36
N SER A 17 25.99 51.24 38.76
CA SER A 17 25.65 51.38 40.19
C SER A 17 24.69 50.31 40.69
N ARG A 18 25.09 49.76 41.83
CA ARG A 18 24.49 48.67 42.57
C ARG A 18 23.44 49.25 43.51
N ARG A 19 22.27 48.63 43.63
CA ARG A 19 21.57 48.55 44.91
C ARG A 19 21.26 47.09 45.22
N LYS A 20 21.92 46.62 46.27
CA LYS A 20 21.63 45.36 46.96
C LYS A 20 20.52 45.63 47.97
N ALA A 21 19.57 44.73 48.09
CA ALA A 21 19.04 44.35 49.40
C ALA A 21 18.61 42.87 49.33
N ARG A 22 19.26 42.08 50.18
CA ARG A 22 19.04 40.65 50.38
C ARG A 22 17.91 40.49 51.39
N VAL A 23 17.01 39.54 51.19
CA VAL A 23 16.50 38.69 52.28
C VAL A 23 16.57 37.25 51.79
N ARG A 24 17.38 36.45 52.47
CA ARG A 24 17.49 34.99 52.32
C ARG A 24 16.58 34.34 53.37
N SER A 25 16.00 33.19 53.04
CA SER A 25 16.38 31.89 53.64
C SER A 25 15.20 30.98 53.98
N CYS A 26 15.41 29.69 53.72
CA CYS A 26 14.81 28.51 54.35
C CYS A 26 13.38 28.10 53.93
N ILE A 27 13.28 27.13 53.00
CA ILE A 27 12.69 25.80 53.21
C ILE A 27 13.19 24.92 52.04
N LEU A 28 14.33 24.28 52.24
CA LEU A 28 14.84 23.16 51.45
C LEU A 28 15.49 22.22 52.45
N LEU A 29 14.69 21.33 53.04
CA LEU A 29 15.12 20.18 53.86
C LEU A 29 13.86 19.41 54.27
N LEU A 30 13.33 18.54 53.39
CA LEU A 30 12.47 17.39 53.77
C LEU A 30 12.03 16.43 52.65
N CYS A 31 12.69 16.35 51.49
CA CYS A 31 12.37 15.30 50.49
C CYS A 31 13.60 14.57 49.93
N ALA A 32 14.61 14.33 50.77
CA ALA A 32 15.72 13.45 50.45
C ALA A 32 15.85 12.37 51.53
N ALA A 33 14.87 11.45 51.57
CA ALA A 33 15.01 10.14 52.18
C ALA A 33 13.89 9.21 51.65
N ALA A 34 14.29 8.00 51.26
CA ALA A 34 13.45 6.84 50.96
C ALA A 34 12.75 6.78 49.58
N SER A 35 13.58 6.78 48.54
CA SER A 35 13.35 5.96 47.35
C SER A 35 13.57 4.47 47.67
N VAL A 36 12.53 3.76 48.14
CA VAL A 36 12.29 2.32 47.88
C VAL A 36 10.89 1.95 48.35
N LEU A 37 9.96 1.86 47.41
CA LEU A 37 8.82 0.93 47.40
C LEU A 37 8.27 0.96 45.97
N SER A 38 8.90 0.12 45.14
CA SER A 38 8.33 -0.42 43.92
C SER A 38 7.02 -1.12 44.26
N GLY A 39 5.92 -0.38 44.24
CA GLY A 39 4.59 -0.96 44.14
C GLY A 39 4.41 -1.47 42.72
N CYS A 40 4.44 -2.79 42.55
CA CYS A 40 3.91 -3.44 41.36
C CYS A 40 2.40 -3.17 41.27
N SER A 41 2.02 -2.00 40.74
CA SER A 41 0.68 -1.80 40.21
C SER A 41 0.61 -2.58 38.90
N SER A 42 0.29 -3.86 38.99
CA SER A 42 -0.21 -4.62 37.86
C SER A 42 -1.31 -3.78 37.21
N PRO A 43 -1.30 -3.54 35.89
CA PRO A 43 -2.50 -3.04 35.25
C PRO A 43 -3.59 -4.06 35.60
N VAL A 44 -4.68 -3.59 36.21
CA VAL A 44 -5.92 -4.36 36.25
C VAL A 44 -6.28 -4.56 34.78
N ALA A 45 -5.87 -5.71 34.24
CA ALA A 45 -6.48 -6.24 33.05
C ALA A 45 -7.94 -6.41 33.45
N ILE A 46 -8.80 -5.49 33.02
CA ILE A 46 -10.20 -5.82 32.81
C ILE A 46 -10.16 -6.83 31.68
N GLN A 47 -9.88 -8.09 32.03
CA GLN A 47 -10.31 -9.19 31.21
C GLN A 47 -11.83 -9.07 31.24
N ARG A 48 -12.40 -8.52 30.17
CA ARG A 48 -13.71 -8.96 29.75
C ARG A 48 -13.56 -10.46 29.51
N MET A 49 -13.80 -11.23 30.56
CA MET A 49 -14.33 -12.56 30.42
C MET A 49 -15.70 -12.35 29.79
N ASP A 50 -15.75 -12.32 28.46
CA ASP A 50 -17.01 -12.57 27.79
C ASP A 50 -17.47 -13.96 28.26
N PRO A 51 -18.66 -14.07 28.84
CA PRO A 51 -19.18 -15.34 29.27
C PRO A 51 -19.22 -16.25 28.03
N GLN A 52 -18.86 -17.53 28.21
CA GLN A 52 -18.93 -18.54 27.15
C GLN A 52 -20.36 -18.64 26.59
N GLY A 53 -20.65 -17.82 25.59
CA GLY A 53 -21.92 -17.71 24.92
C GLY A 53 -21.67 -17.34 23.46
N GLY A 54 -21.35 -18.34 22.65
CA GLY A 54 -21.32 -18.23 21.20
C GLY A 54 -20.29 -17.25 20.64
N GLN A 55 -19.00 -17.48 20.87
CA GLN A 55 -18.00 -16.93 19.94
C GLN A 55 -18.20 -17.64 18.60
N SER A 56 -18.98 -17.05 17.71
CA SER A 56 -18.88 -17.37 16.29
C SER A 56 -17.43 -17.14 15.89
N VAL A 57 -16.64 -18.21 15.77
CA VAL A 57 -15.28 -18.13 15.24
C VAL A 57 -15.44 -17.60 13.83
N LEU A 58 -15.15 -16.31 13.64
CA LEU A 58 -15.22 -15.66 12.33
C LEU A 58 -14.38 -16.47 11.35
N SER A 59 -14.90 -16.64 10.13
CA SER A 59 -14.14 -17.23 9.04
C SER A 59 -12.83 -16.45 8.83
N PRO A 60 -11.78 -17.05 8.24
CA PRO A 60 -10.54 -16.33 7.94
C PRO A 60 -10.78 -15.05 7.13
N CYS A 61 -11.72 -15.11 6.17
CA CYS A 61 -12.15 -13.95 5.41
C CYS A 61 -12.83 -12.88 6.28
N ASP A 62 -13.83 -13.26 7.09
CA ASP A 62 -14.54 -12.29 7.95
C ASP A 62 -13.61 -11.61 8.95
N ARG A 63 -12.62 -12.34 9.47
CA ARG A 63 -11.59 -11.81 10.34
C ARG A 63 -10.71 -10.79 9.61
N ALA A 64 -10.16 -11.13 8.45
CA ALA A 64 -9.34 -10.22 7.66
C ALA A 64 -10.09 -8.92 7.33
N VAL A 65 -11.38 -9.04 7.01
CA VAL A 65 -12.26 -7.90 6.73
C VAL A 65 -12.51 -7.05 7.97
N ALA A 66 -12.77 -7.67 9.12
CA ALA A 66 -12.97 -6.97 10.38
C ALA A 66 -11.71 -6.20 10.80
N ASP A 67 -10.54 -6.81 10.62
CA ASP A 67 -9.24 -6.20 10.90
C ASP A 67 -9.00 -4.99 9.97
N ALA A 68 -9.17 -5.16 8.66
CA ALA A 68 -9.01 -4.07 7.69
C ALA A 68 -9.95 -2.89 7.97
N ARG A 69 -11.21 -3.16 8.29
CA ARG A 69 -12.18 -2.12 8.69
C ARG A 69 -11.81 -1.43 10.00
N THR A 70 -11.12 -2.12 10.92
CA THR A 70 -10.64 -1.51 12.17
C THR A 70 -9.56 -0.48 11.88
N TYR A 71 -8.61 -0.80 11.01
CA TYR A 71 -7.57 0.14 10.57
C TYR A 71 -8.14 1.31 9.76
N ASP A 72 -9.16 1.09 8.91
CA ASP A 72 -9.87 2.18 8.22
C ASP A 72 -10.48 3.17 9.23
N ARG A 73 -11.15 2.67 10.27
CA ARG A 73 -11.75 3.52 11.32
C ARG A 73 -10.69 4.30 12.07
N ARG A 74 -9.57 3.67 12.46
CA ARG A 74 -8.46 4.37 13.11
C ARG A 74 -7.83 5.41 12.19
N THR A 75 -7.69 5.10 10.91
CA THR A 75 -7.20 6.06 9.92
C THR A 75 -8.09 7.31 9.84
N ALA A 76 -9.41 7.13 9.94
CA ALA A 76 -10.39 8.22 9.91
C ALA A 76 -10.56 8.96 11.26
N ASP A 77 -10.18 8.34 12.37
CA ASP A 77 -10.32 8.90 13.71
C ASP A 77 -9.35 10.09 13.92
N PRO A 78 -9.84 11.28 14.33
CA PRO A 78 -9.00 12.46 14.57
C PRO A 78 -7.86 12.25 15.57
N TRP A 79 -8.05 11.37 16.56
CA TRP A 79 -7.03 11.05 17.56
C TRP A 79 -5.81 10.40 16.90
N PHE A 80 -6.05 9.34 16.12
CA PHE A 80 -4.99 8.62 15.42
C PHE A 80 -4.44 9.41 14.23
N ALA A 81 -5.27 10.20 13.56
CA ALA A 81 -4.84 11.05 12.45
C ALA A 81 -3.90 12.20 12.89
N SER A 82 -3.98 12.63 14.15
CA SER A 82 -3.15 13.71 14.70
C SER A 82 -1.90 13.22 15.43
N ALA A 83 -1.91 12.00 15.99
CA ALA A 83 -0.75 11.41 16.66
C ALA A 83 0.38 11.06 15.67
N ALA A 84 1.60 11.57 15.90
CA ALA A 84 2.70 11.57 14.93
C ALA A 84 3.04 10.19 14.33
N GLY A 85 3.06 9.13 15.16
CA GLY A 85 3.32 7.76 14.69
C GLY A 85 2.10 7.12 14.02
N ALA A 86 0.94 7.18 14.68
CA ALA A 86 -0.30 6.57 14.20
C ALA A 86 -0.77 7.15 12.86
N ARG A 87 -0.53 8.45 12.62
CA ARG A 87 -0.91 9.14 11.39
C ARG A 87 -0.40 8.43 10.14
N LEU A 88 0.80 7.85 10.19
CA LEU A 88 1.43 7.12 9.07
C LEU A 88 1.23 5.60 9.18
N GLN A 89 1.28 5.07 10.41
CA GLN A 89 1.20 3.63 10.65
C GLN A 89 -0.21 3.07 10.39
N GLU A 90 -1.27 3.76 10.82
CA GLU A 90 -2.64 3.26 10.66
C GLU A 90 -3.05 3.10 9.18
N PRO A 91 -2.81 4.06 8.27
CA PRO A 91 -3.11 3.85 6.86
C PRO A 91 -2.18 2.81 6.19
N ALA A 92 -0.91 2.71 6.60
CA ALA A 92 -0.03 1.65 6.08
C ALA A 92 -0.50 0.25 6.54
N ALA A 93 -0.93 0.13 7.80
CA ALA A 93 -1.51 -1.10 8.33
C ALA A 93 -2.86 -1.41 7.68
N ALA A 94 -3.69 -0.41 7.39
CA ALA A 94 -4.91 -0.58 6.60
C ALA A 94 -4.59 -1.12 5.21
N ALA A 95 -3.55 -0.61 4.55
CA ALA A 95 -3.14 -1.05 3.23
C ALA A 95 -2.72 -2.53 3.22
N GLN A 96 -1.93 -2.94 4.20
CA GLN A 96 -1.54 -4.33 4.39
C GLN A 96 -2.73 -5.23 4.77
N ALA A 97 -3.62 -4.76 5.64
CA ALA A 97 -4.81 -5.53 6.02
C ALA A 97 -5.76 -5.73 4.84
N TRP A 98 -5.95 -4.72 3.98
CA TRP A 98 -6.70 -4.89 2.73
C TRP A 98 -6.00 -5.80 1.72
N HIS A 99 -4.66 -5.81 1.70
CA HIS A 99 -3.91 -6.79 0.92
C HIS A 99 -4.19 -8.23 1.39
N GLU A 100 -4.22 -8.47 2.70
CA GLU A 100 -4.61 -9.76 3.27
C GLU A 100 -6.06 -10.13 2.95
N VAL A 101 -6.98 -9.15 2.89
CA VAL A 101 -8.35 -9.39 2.41
C VAL A 101 -8.34 -9.87 0.96
N ALA A 102 -7.46 -9.37 0.10
CA ALA A 102 -7.38 -9.85 -1.29
C ALA A 102 -6.98 -11.33 -1.38
N ILE A 103 -6.16 -11.80 -0.42
CA ILE A 103 -5.71 -13.19 -0.34
C ILE A 103 -6.76 -14.08 0.35
N ALA A 104 -7.36 -13.59 1.44
CA ALA A 104 -8.29 -14.36 2.27
C ALA A 104 -9.75 -14.34 1.76
N CYS A 105 -10.13 -13.34 0.97
CA CYS A 105 -11.48 -13.14 0.46
C CYS A 105 -11.49 -13.00 -1.07
N PRO A 106 -11.41 -14.10 -1.82
CA PRO A 106 -11.42 -14.09 -3.30
C PRO A 106 -12.59 -13.30 -3.90
N ALA A 107 -13.79 -13.41 -3.32
CA ALA A 107 -14.99 -12.68 -3.76
C ALA A 107 -14.88 -11.16 -3.62
N ARG A 108 -13.89 -10.66 -2.87
CA ARG A 108 -13.65 -9.23 -2.64
C ARG A 108 -12.30 -8.77 -3.16
N PHE A 109 -11.66 -9.55 -4.04
CA PHE A 109 -10.33 -9.27 -4.56
C PHE A 109 -10.21 -7.84 -5.14
N GLY A 110 -11.13 -7.45 -6.03
CA GLY A 110 -11.12 -6.11 -6.63
C GLY A 110 -11.35 -4.99 -5.59
N GLU A 111 -12.27 -5.17 -4.64
CA GLU A 111 -12.48 -4.20 -3.57
C GLU A 111 -11.23 -4.05 -2.70
N ALA A 112 -10.62 -5.18 -2.33
CA ALA A 112 -9.46 -5.26 -1.47
C ALA A 112 -8.23 -4.58 -2.11
N VAL A 113 -7.97 -4.85 -3.39
CA VAL A 113 -6.92 -4.17 -4.18
C VAL A 113 -7.09 -2.65 -4.15
N ASN A 114 -8.30 -2.18 -4.48
CA ASN A 114 -8.57 -0.74 -4.54
C ASN A 114 -8.48 -0.05 -3.17
N ARG A 115 -8.96 -0.71 -2.11
CA ARG A 115 -8.85 -0.17 -0.75
C ARG A 115 -7.42 -0.20 -0.23
N SER A 116 -6.64 -1.23 -0.58
CA SER A 116 -5.20 -1.28 -0.28
C SER A 116 -4.47 -0.11 -0.93
N ALA A 117 -4.75 0.16 -2.21
CA ALA A 117 -4.18 1.29 -2.96
C ALA A 117 -4.54 2.65 -2.33
N LEU A 118 -5.81 2.85 -1.97
CA LEU A 118 -6.28 4.06 -1.30
C LEU A 118 -5.58 4.28 0.05
N ALA A 119 -5.37 3.21 0.82
CA ALA A 119 -4.72 3.27 2.11
C ALA A 119 -3.21 3.60 1.97
N TRP A 120 -2.51 2.99 1.00
CA TRP A 120 -1.11 3.35 0.68
C TRP A 120 -0.97 4.82 0.25
N MET A 121 -1.85 5.28 -0.65
CA MET A 121 -1.91 6.68 -1.06
C MET A 121 -2.15 7.62 0.13
N THR A 122 -3.07 7.26 1.03
CA THR A 122 -3.35 8.04 2.24
C THR A 122 -2.13 8.12 3.15
N ALA A 123 -1.42 7.01 3.36
CA ALA A 123 -0.20 6.98 4.15
C ALA A 123 0.87 7.91 3.55
N ASN A 124 1.11 7.81 2.24
CA ASN A 124 2.12 8.59 1.54
C ASN A 124 1.81 10.09 1.49
N ARG A 125 0.56 10.47 1.21
CA ARG A 125 0.13 11.89 1.28
C ARG A 125 0.34 12.47 2.68
N ARG A 126 0.01 11.70 3.73
CA ARG A 126 0.22 12.12 5.12
C ARG A 126 1.70 12.26 5.46
N ALA A 127 2.55 11.39 4.92
CA ALA A 127 4.00 11.43 5.11
C ALA A 127 4.61 12.68 4.45
N ARG A 128 4.25 12.94 3.18
CA ARG A 128 4.64 14.15 2.44
C ARG A 128 4.22 15.44 3.16
N ALA A 129 3.01 15.47 3.72
CA ALA A 129 2.51 16.62 4.48
C ALA A 129 3.12 16.75 5.89
N GLY A 130 3.77 15.70 6.42
CA GLY A 130 4.36 15.69 7.76
C GLY A 130 5.84 16.07 7.80
N GLY A 131 6.50 16.24 6.64
CA GLY A 131 7.93 16.58 6.55
C GLY A 131 8.89 15.51 7.10
N ALA A 132 8.39 14.31 7.43
CA ALA A 132 9.17 13.25 8.06
C ALA A 132 9.80 12.31 7.01
N SER A 133 11.12 12.18 7.01
CA SER A 133 11.87 11.32 6.07
C SER A 133 12.16 9.90 6.58
N ALA A 134 11.95 9.61 7.88
CA ALA A 134 12.49 8.38 8.49
C ALA A 134 11.52 7.18 8.52
N LEU A 135 10.23 7.40 8.28
CA LEU A 135 9.17 6.38 8.32
C LEU A 135 8.25 6.50 7.10
N MET A 136 8.85 6.69 5.92
CA MET A 136 8.06 6.82 4.69
C MET A 136 7.38 5.48 4.39
N PRO A 137 6.05 5.45 4.23
CA PRO A 137 5.37 4.28 3.69
C PRO A 137 5.88 3.98 2.28
N ALA A 138 5.67 2.75 1.80
CA ALA A 138 6.10 2.36 0.46
C ALA A 138 5.56 3.34 -0.59
N ASP A 139 6.46 3.90 -1.39
CA ASP A 139 6.07 4.64 -2.58
C ASP A 139 5.54 3.67 -3.64
N PRO A 140 4.77 4.14 -4.64
CA PRO A 140 4.16 3.23 -5.61
C PRO A 140 5.20 2.45 -6.41
N GLN A 141 6.39 3.02 -6.65
CA GLN A 141 7.46 2.38 -7.41
C GLN A 141 8.08 1.20 -6.66
N ALA A 142 8.25 1.33 -5.34
CA ALA A 142 8.73 0.26 -4.48
C ALA A 142 7.79 -0.94 -4.52
N LEU A 143 6.46 -0.70 -4.50
CA LEU A 143 5.48 -1.78 -4.63
C LEU A 143 5.51 -2.42 -6.02
N THR A 144 5.62 -1.64 -7.09
CA THR A 144 5.78 -2.17 -8.45
C THR A 144 7.02 -3.05 -8.57
N LEU A 145 8.16 -2.61 -8.05
CA LEU A 145 9.42 -3.38 -8.11
C LEU A 145 9.31 -4.67 -7.32
N GLN A 146 8.70 -4.64 -6.13
CA GLN A 146 8.44 -5.84 -5.34
C GLN A 146 7.53 -6.82 -6.09
N ALA A 147 6.44 -6.34 -6.70
CA ALA A 147 5.55 -7.17 -7.48
C ALA A 147 6.27 -7.79 -8.70
N LEU A 148 7.05 -7.00 -9.43
CA LEU A 148 7.81 -7.46 -10.60
C LEU A 148 8.84 -8.54 -10.28
N GLN A 149 9.50 -8.45 -9.12
CA GLN A 149 10.48 -9.45 -8.69
C GLN A 149 9.82 -10.83 -8.46
N GLU A 150 8.61 -10.84 -7.90
CA GLU A 150 7.88 -12.07 -7.59
C GLU A 150 6.98 -12.55 -8.74
N LEU A 151 6.70 -11.68 -9.73
CA LEU A 151 5.77 -11.94 -10.83
C LEU A 151 6.09 -13.21 -11.63
N PRO A 152 7.34 -13.55 -11.99
CA PRO A 152 7.63 -14.77 -12.74
C PRO A 152 7.21 -16.06 -12.00
N SER A 153 7.22 -16.04 -10.67
CA SER A 153 6.78 -17.18 -9.86
C SER A 153 5.25 -17.29 -9.86
N ALA A 154 4.55 -16.17 -9.69
CA ALA A 154 3.08 -16.13 -9.72
C ALA A 154 2.52 -16.45 -11.12
N ALA A 155 3.16 -15.93 -12.18
CA ALA A 155 2.73 -16.10 -13.56
C ALA A 155 2.68 -17.57 -14.00
N ARG A 156 3.54 -18.44 -13.44
CA ARG A 156 3.54 -19.88 -13.74
C ARG A 156 2.26 -20.61 -13.30
N LEU A 157 1.49 -20.03 -12.39
CA LEU A 157 0.22 -20.60 -11.92
C LEU A 157 -0.99 -20.09 -12.71
N LEU A 158 -0.79 -19.11 -13.60
CA LEU A 158 -1.85 -18.54 -14.42
C LEU A 158 -2.07 -19.39 -15.67
N GLY A 159 -3.34 -19.51 -16.06
CA GLY A 159 -3.68 -20.11 -17.35
C GLY A 159 -3.36 -19.17 -18.53
N PRO A 160 -3.30 -19.70 -19.78
CA PRO A 160 -2.94 -18.90 -20.96
C PRO A 160 -3.84 -17.69 -21.19
N THR A 161 -5.15 -17.82 -20.90
CA THR A 161 -6.07 -16.68 -21.05
C THR A 161 -5.78 -15.57 -20.05
N GLN A 162 -5.52 -15.91 -18.79
CA GLN A 162 -5.16 -14.93 -17.76
C GLN A 162 -3.81 -14.25 -18.10
N LEU A 163 -2.83 -15.03 -18.54
CA LEU A 163 -1.53 -14.52 -18.98
C LEU A 163 -1.67 -13.54 -20.15
N ALA A 164 -2.43 -13.92 -21.18
CA ALA A 164 -2.66 -13.08 -22.34
C ALA A 164 -3.40 -11.78 -22.00
N GLN A 165 -4.42 -11.85 -21.15
CA GLN A 165 -5.16 -10.66 -20.71
C GLN A 165 -4.30 -9.73 -19.87
N ALA A 166 -3.57 -10.25 -18.88
CA ALA A 166 -2.69 -9.47 -18.03
C ALA A 166 -1.53 -8.85 -18.83
N ALA A 167 -0.88 -9.62 -19.71
CA ALA A 167 0.22 -9.13 -20.54
C ALA A 167 -0.24 -8.00 -21.47
N ARG A 168 -1.45 -8.09 -22.04
CA ARG A 168 -2.03 -7.02 -22.88
C ARG A 168 -2.42 -5.78 -22.08
N ALA A 169 -2.89 -5.93 -20.85
CA ALA A 169 -3.22 -4.80 -19.98
C ALA A 169 -1.97 -3.96 -19.68
N GLU A 170 -0.91 -4.64 -19.23
CA GLU A 170 0.41 -4.06 -18.98
C GLU A 170 0.99 -3.42 -20.26
N ASP A 171 1.03 -4.16 -21.36
CA ASP A 171 1.64 -3.70 -22.60
C ASP A 171 0.92 -2.45 -23.19
N ARG A 172 -0.42 -2.42 -23.11
CA ARG A 172 -1.22 -1.25 -23.51
C ARG A 172 -0.94 -0.03 -22.65
N ALA A 173 -0.82 -0.23 -21.33
CA ALA A 173 -0.52 0.85 -20.40
C ALA A 173 0.91 1.37 -20.60
N GLY A 174 1.89 0.47 -20.76
CA GLY A 174 3.28 0.80 -21.10
C GLY A 174 3.38 1.63 -22.38
N PHE A 175 2.74 1.18 -23.46
CA PHE A 175 2.66 1.93 -24.71
C PHE A 175 2.09 3.34 -24.49
N SER A 176 0.98 3.44 -23.77
CA SER A 176 0.28 4.72 -23.54
C SER A 176 1.15 5.70 -22.77
N LEU A 177 1.81 5.24 -21.71
CA LEU A 177 2.69 6.07 -20.88
C LEU A 177 3.94 6.53 -21.62
N ILE A 178 4.51 5.70 -22.49
CA ILE A 178 5.66 6.09 -23.33
C ILE A 178 5.25 7.13 -24.38
N VAL A 179 4.06 6.98 -24.99
CA VAL A 179 3.53 7.99 -25.92
C VAL A 179 3.30 9.32 -25.21
N LEU A 180 2.72 9.30 -24.00
CA LEU A 180 2.54 10.50 -23.18
C LEU A 180 3.87 11.11 -22.74
N ALA A 181 4.86 10.28 -22.38
CA ALA A 181 6.20 10.73 -22.03
C ALA A 181 6.87 11.52 -23.15
N GLY A 182 6.72 11.07 -24.41
CA GLY A 182 7.25 11.77 -25.58
C GLY A 182 6.57 13.11 -25.88
N ARG A 183 5.38 13.35 -25.32
CA ARG A 183 4.60 14.60 -25.49
C ARG A 183 4.84 15.61 -24.39
N ARG A 184 5.24 15.17 -23.20
CA ARG A 184 5.40 16.01 -22.00
C ARG A 184 6.64 16.89 -22.10
N GLN A 185 6.49 18.18 -21.82
CA GLN A 185 7.61 19.13 -21.73
C GLN A 185 8.43 18.94 -20.44
N SER A 186 7.81 18.41 -19.38
CA SER A 186 8.42 18.10 -18.09
C SER A 186 7.82 16.81 -17.52
N GLY A 187 8.61 16.04 -16.75
CA GLY A 187 8.15 14.78 -16.14
C GLY A 187 8.13 13.57 -17.09
N GLY A 188 8.52 13.73 -18.36
CA GLY A 188 8.56 12.63 -19.34
C GLY A 188 9.50 11.48 -18.94
N THR A 189 10.57 11.74 -18.21
CA THR A 189 11.49 10.68 -17.73
C THR A 189 10.85 9.76 -16.70
N THR A 190 9.99 10.30 -15.83
CA THR A 190 9.22 9.51 -14.85
C THR A 190 8.20 8.64 -15.56
N LEU A 191 7.42 9.21 -16.48
CA LEU A 191 6.43 8.47 -17.28
C LEU A 191 7.07 7.38 -18.14
N LEU A 192 8.24 7.66 -18.73
CA LEU A 192 9.03 6.67 -19.46
C LEU A 192 9.45 5.51 -18.55
N ALA A 193 9.99 5.81 -17.37
CA ALA A 193 10.41 4.78 -16.41
C ALA A 193 9.22 3.93 -15.90
N VAL A 194 8.03 4.51 -15.77
CA VAL A 194 6.81 3.76 -15.44
C VAL A 194 6.43 2.87 -16.63
N GLY A 195 6.42 3.40 -17.86
CA GLY A 195 6.14 2.64 -19.08
C GLY A 195 7.10 1.47 -19.31
N ASP A 196 8.40 1.63 -19.04
CA ASP A 196 9.39 0.55 -19.12
C ASP A 196 9.07 -0.59 -18.14
N ARG A 197 8.57 -0.27 -16.94
CA ARG A 197 8.16 -1.27 -15.95
C ARG A 197 6.93 -2.06 -16.41
N HIS A 198 5.96 -1.39 -17.02
CA HIS A 198 4.81 -2.06 -17.64
C HIS A 198 5.26 -3.05 -18.72
N HIS A 199 6.16 -2.64 -19.62
CA HIS A 199 6.69 -3.57 -20.63
C HIS A 199 7.50 -4.73 -20.02
N ALA A 200 8.23 -4.50 -18.93
CA ALA A 200 8.91 -5.57 -18.19
C ALA A 200 7.92 -6.56 -17.55
N ALA A 201 6.82 -6.07 -16.98
CA ALA A 201 5.74 -6.91 -16.45
C ALA A 201 5.07 -7.71 -17.59
N ALA A 202 4.71 -7.03 -18.68
CA ALA A 202 4.13 -7.63 -19.87
C ALA A 202 5.03 -8.74 -20.45
N GLN A 203 6.34 -8.50 -20.53
CA GLN A 203 7.31 -9.49 -20.98
C GLN A 203 7.37 -10.70 -20.03
N SER A 204 7.35 -10.46 -18.72
CA SER A 204 7.39 -11.52 -17.72
C SER A 204 6.15 -12.42 -17.82
N LEU A 205 4.97 -11.82 -17.97
CA LEU A 205 3.70 -12.53 -18.19
C LEU A 205 3.70 -13.28 -19.53
N ALA A 206 4.07 -12.62 -20.63
CA ALA A 206 4.13 -13.24 -21.96
C ALA A 206 5.11 -14.42 -22.00
N SER A 207 6.25 -14.32 -21.31
CA SER A 207 7.26 -15.39 -21.26
C SER A 207 6.80 -16.63 -20.49
N ALA A 208 5.74 -16.51 -19.67
CA ALA A 208 5.16 -17.62 -18.94
C ALA A 208 4.18 -18.43 -19.81
N ASP A 209 3.72 -17.88 -20.95
CA ASP A 209 2.83 -18.57 -21.88
C ASP A 209 3.65 -19.35 -22.93
N PRO A 210 3.60 -20.69 -22.94
CA PRO A 210 4.29 -21.49 -23.94
C PRO A 210 3.63 -21.42 -25.33
N ALA A 211 2.39 -20.90 -25.45
CA ALA A 211 1.63 -20.90 -26.70
C ALA A 211 2.01 -19.76 -27.67
N GLY A 212 2.76 -18.75 -27.22
CA GLY A 212 3.24 -17.63 -28.05
C GLY A 212 3.10 -16.28 -27.36
N ASP A 213 3.59 -15.21 -27.99
CA ASP A 213 3.53 -13.85 -27.43
C ASP A 213 2.15 -13.20 -27.65
N PRO A 214 1.34 -12.96 -26.60
CA PRO A 214 0.00 -12.41 -26.74
C PRO A 214 -0.03 -10.89 -27.01
N ARG A 215 1.13 -10.21 -26.99
CA ARG A 215 1.26 -8.74 -27.10
C ARG A 215 1.26 -8.21 -28.53
N GLN A 216 0.88 -9.00 -29.53
CA GLN A 216 0.79 -8.57 -30.93
C GLN A 216 -0.41 -7.66 -31.21
N ALA A 217 -0.62 -6.62 -30.39
CA ALA A 217 -1.73 -5.69 -30.51
C ALA A 217 -1.29 -4.35 -31.10
N VAL A 218 -2.13 -3.78 -31.96
CA VAL A 218 -1.98 -2.41 -32.46
C VAL A 218 -2.81 -1.49 -31.58
N TYR A 219 -2.15 -0.68 -30.75
CA TYR A 219 -2.84 0.31 -29.92
C TYR A 219 -2.96 1.64 -30.65
N SER A 220 -4.16 2.22 -30.61
CA SER A 220 -4.39 3.56 -31.15
C SER A 220 -3.75 4.61 -30.25
N SER A 221 -2.93 5.49 -30.82
CA SER A 221 -2.41 6.68 -30.13
C SER A 221 -3.36 7.88 -30.24
N LYS A 222 -4.42 7.79 -31.05
CA LYS A 222 -5.27 8.93 -31.42
C LYS A 222 -5.83 9.66 -30.20
N ASP A 223 -6.43 8.92 -29.28
CA ASP A 223 -7.09 9.50 -28.11
C ASP A 223 -6.06 10.10 -27.14
N LEU A 224 -4.91 9.45 -26.96
CA LEU A 224 -3.79 9.95 -26.15
C LEU A 224 -3.21 11.26 -26.72
N LEU A 225 -3.16 11.38 -28.05
CA LEU A 225 -2.68 12.59 -28.71
C LEU A 225 -3.69 13.74 -28.64
N GLN A 226 -5.00 13.44 -28.61
CA GLN A 226 -6.07 14.41 -28.43
C GLN A 226 -6.21 14.88 -26.97
N HIS A 227 -5.90 14.00 -26.02
CA HIS A 227 -6.08 14.20 -24.60
C HIS A 227 -4.78 13.91 -23.82
N PRO A 228 -3.71 14.69 -23.99
CA PRO A 228 -2.40 14.38 -23.39
C PRO A 228 -2.31 14.69 -21.88
N ASP A 229 -3.16 15.58 -21.37
CA ASP A 229 -3.11 16.04 -19.98
C ASP A 229 -4.29 15.53 -19.15
N SER A 230 -5.48 15.47 -19.74
CA SER A 230 -6.67 14.93 -19.08
C SER A 230 -7.59 14.26 -20.07
N MET A 231 -8.20 13.15 -19.64
CA MET A 231 -9.21 12.42 -20.38
C MET A 231 -10.35 11.97 -19.47
N THR A 232 -11.50 11.71 -20.07
CA THR A 232 -12.62 11.04 -19.39
C THR A 232 -12.35 9.55 -19.31
N ASP A 233 -12.44 8.99 -18.11
CA ASP A 233 -12.38 7.54 -17.91
C ASP A 233 -13.64 6.88 -18.49
N PRO A 234 -13.50 5.96 -19.47
CA PRO A 234 -14.65 5.33 -20.11
C PRO A 234 -15.49 4.46 -19.16
N SER A 235 -14.95 4.03 -18.01
CA SER A 235 -15.63 3.12 -17.10
C SER A 235 -16.63 3.83 -16.17
N ASN A 236 -16.39 5.11 -15.85
CA ASN A 236 -17.20 5.85 -14.88
C ASN A 236 -17.56 7.29 -15.29
N GLY A 237 -17.04 7.76 -16.43
CA GLY A 237 -17.33 9.09 -16.96
C GLY A 237 -16.65 10.24 -16.20
N LEU A 238 -15.72 9.96 -15.30
CA LEU A 238 -14.99 10.99 -14.55
C LEU A 238 -13.78 11.49 -15.34
N GLU A 239 -13.56 12.80 -15.29
CA GLU A 239 -12.35 13.43 -15.84
C GLU A 239 -11.19 13.28 -14.85
N ALA A 240 -10.03 12.86 -15.34
CA ALA A 240 -8.81 12.70 -14.55
C ALA A 240 -7.56 12.90 -15.44
N PRO A 241 -6.36 13.06 -14.86
CA PRO A 241 -5.12 13.09 -15.62
C PRO A 241 -4.96 11.84 -16.50
N THR A 242 -4.56 12.00 -17.76
CA THR A 242 -4.57 10.90 -18.74
C THR A 242 -3.74 9.70 -18.28
N GLU A 243 -2.55 9.94 -17.74
CA GLU A 243 -1.67 8.91 -17.16
C GLU A 243 -2.34 8.15 -16.00
N SER A 244 -3.13 8.86 -15.19
CA SER A 244 -3.83 8.26 -14.06
C SER A 244 -4.98 7.35 -14.52
N VAL A 245 -5.66 7.72 -15.61
CA VAL A 245 -6.69 6.89 -16.24
C VAL A 245 -6.07 5.64 -16.86
N VAL A 246 -4.90 5.78 -17.51
CA VAL A 246 -4.15 4.64 -18.05
C VAL A 246 -3.78 3.65 -16.95
N GLU A 247 -3.21 4.10 -15.84
CA GLU A 247 -2.84 3.26 -14.70
C GLU A 247 -4.05 2.58 -14.05
N MET A 248 -5.15 3.32 -13.84
CA MET A 248 -6.37 2.76 -13.25
C MET A 248 -6.99 1.70 -14.18
N ASN A 249 -6.98 1.93 -15.49
CA ASN A 249 -7.45 0.94 -16.46
C ASN A 249 -6.55 -0.30 -16.50
N CYS A 250 -5.23 -0.15 -16.33
CA CYS A 250 -4.34 -1.29 -16.15
C CYS A 250 -4.71 -2.10 -14.90
N ALA A 251 -4.87 -1.42 -13.76
CA ALA A 251 -5.28 -2.06 -12.51
C ALA A 251 -6.58 -2.87 -12.65
N ARG A 252 -7.61 -2.28 -13.30
CA ARG A 252 -8.87 -2.98 -13.59
C ARG A 252 -8.68 -4.16 -14.53
N GLY A 253 -7.88 -4.00 -15.58
CA GLY A 253 -7.54 -5.07 -16.53
C GLY A 253 -6.86 -6.24 -15.85
N LEU A 254 -5.93 -5.99 -14.92
CA LEU A 254 -5.28 -7.01 -14.10
C LEU A 254 -6.26 -7.69 -13.15
N ILE A 255 -7.08 -6.92 -12.44
CA ILE A 255 -8.13 -7.46 -11.56
C ILE A 255 -9.02 -8.43 -12.34
N GLN A 256 -9.46 -8.04 -13.53
CA GLN A 256 -10.28 -8.87 -14.41
C GLN A 256 -9.52 -10.12 -14.89
N ALA A 257 -8.28 -9.96 -15.36
CA ALA A 257 -7.45 -11.07 -15.85
C ALA A 257 -7.23 -12.14 -14.77
N PHE A 258 -7.11 -11.73 -13.50
CA PHE A 258 -6.83 -12.65 -12.40
C PHE A 258 -8.09 -13.29 -11.79
N GLN A 259 -9.31 -12.87 -12.15
CA GLN A 259 -10.56 -13.43 -11.59
C GLN A 259 -10.65 -14.94 -11.74
N GLY A 260 -10.24 -15.50 -12.89
CA GLY A 260 -10.26 -16.95 -13.10
C GLY A 260 -9.32 -17.72 -12.15
N PHE A 261 -8.16 -17.14 -11.83
CA PHE A 261 -7.23 -17.72 -10.87
C PHE A 261 -7.75 -17.58 -9.43
N VAL A 262 -8.23 -16.38 -9.07
CA VAL A 262 -8.82 -16.06 -7.77
C VAL A 262 -9.98 -17.00 -7.42
N THR A 263 -10.88 -17.24 -8.38
CA THR A 263 -12.03 -18.15 -8.19
C THR A 263 -11.61 -19.62 -8.06
N THR A 264 -10.52 -20.04 -8.71
CA THR A 264 -9.98 -21.40 -8.57
C THR A 264 -9.36 -21.59 -7.20
N ALA A 265 -8.49 -20.67 -6.77
CA ALA A 265 -7.87 -20.70 -5.45
C ALA A 265 -8.90 -20.65 -4.31
N ALA A 266 -10.05 -19.99 -4.50
CA ALA A 266 -11.17 -19.99 -3.55
C ALA A 266 -11.75 -21.38 -3.32
N LYS A 267 -11.91 -22.17 -4.39
CA LYS A 267 -12.51 -23.52 -4.32
C LYS A 267 -11.57 -24.50 -3.61
N GLU A 268 -10.29 -24.46 -3.96
CA GLU A 268 -9.26 -25.32 -3.36
C GLU A 268 -9.04 -24.99 -1.86
N GLY A 269 -9.18 -23.71 -1.47
CA GLY A 269 -9.15 -23.31 -0.06
C GLY A 269 -10.33 -23.84 0.76
N MET A 270 -11.52 -23.95 0.18
CA MET A 270 -12.70 -24.52 0.85
C MET A 270 -12.58 -26.05 1.03
N GLU A 271 -11.97 -26.75 0.08
CA GLU A 271 -11.76 -28.21 0.15
C GLU A 271 -10.73 -28.58 1.23
N ALA A 272 -9.68 -27.77 1.42
CA ALA A 272 -8.67 -27.98 2.45
C ALA A 272 -9.18 -27.75 3.89
N GLU A 273 -10.20 -26.90 4.07
CA GLU A 273 -10.83 -26.66 5.39
C GLU A 273 -11.75 -27.82 5.84
N ASP A 274 -12.33 -28.58 4.89
CA ASP A 274 -13.21 -29.71 5.18
C ASP A 274 -12.42 -30.98 5.60
N GLU A 275 -11.22 -31.19 5.05
CA GLU A 275 -10.35 -32.33 5.41
C GLU A 275 -9.65 -32.18 6.78
N GLY A 276 -9.60 -30.96 7.35
CA GLY A 276 -9.03 -30.69 8.68
C GLY A 276 -9.88 -31.19 9.87
N GLY A 277 -11.09 -31.70 9.62
CA GLY A 277 -12.05 -32.12 10.64
C GLY A 277 -11.89 -33.56 11.16
N ALA A 278 -11.01 -34.38 10.58
CA ALA A 278 -10.90 -35.80 10.94
C ALA A 278 -9.52 -36.19 11.51
N GLN A 279 -9.56 -36.58 12.79
CA GLN A 279 -8.64 -37.47 13.50
C GLN A 279 -7.42 -36.85 14.21
N GLY A 280 -7.68 -36.36 15.41
CA GLY A 280 -6.73 -36.49 16.51
C GLY A 280 -6.54 -37.96 16.92
N ARG A 281 -5.30 -38.44 16.86
CA ARG A 281 -4.81 -39.58 17.65
C ARG A 281 -3.40 -39.23 18.16
N PRO A 282 -3.15 -39.27 19.48
CA PRO A 282 -1.83 -38.95 20.01
C PRO A 282 -0.89 -40.16 19.81
N GLY A 283 0.00 -40.07 18.82
CA GLY A 283 1.10 -40.99 18.59
C GLY A 283 2.42 -40.39 19.09
N ALA A 284 3.20 -41.21 19.80
CA ALA A 284 4.41 -40.93 20.57
C ALA A 284 5.57 -40.20 19.83
N PRO A 285 6.55 -39.63 20.56
CA PRO A 285 7.60 -38.79 19.98
C PRO A 285 8.68 -39.64 19.30
N GLY A 286 8.74 -39.56 17.96
CA GLY A 286 9.84 -40.09 17.16
C GLY A 286 10.66 -38.94 16.60
N LEU A 287 11.92 -38.85 17.01
CA LEU A 287 12.92 -38.01 16.36
C LEU A 287 13.09 -38.45 14.90
N ALA A 288 12.85 -37.55 13.95
CA ALA A 288 13.39 -37.62 12.61
C ALA A 288 13.74 -36.19 12.17
N ASP A 289 14.99 -35.84 12.43
CA ASP A 289 15.66 -34.68 11.85
C ASP A 289 15.91 -34.99 10.37
N GLY A 290 15.12 -34.38 9.51
CA GLY A 290 15.11 -34.62 8.07
C GLY A 290 14.72 -33.34 7.35
N LYS A 291 15.70 -32.47 7.12
CA LYS A 291 15.58 -31.31 6.24
C LYS A 291 15.38 -31.80 4.80
N GLN A 292 14.13 -32.09 4.42
CA GLN A 292 13.73 -32.25 3.02
C GLN A 292 13.68 -30.86 2.38
N PRO A 293 14.53 -30.51 1.39
CA PRO A 293 14.33 -29.31 0.61
C PRO A 293 13.25 -29.62 -0.45
N GLY A 294 12.11 -28.92 -0.39
CA GLY A 294 11.24 -28.79 -1.56
C GLY A 294 9.89 -29.51 -1.56
N SER A 295 9.29 -29.86 -0.42
CA SER A 295 7.83 -30.09 -0.39
C SER A 295 7.12 -28.74 -0.39
N ARG A 296 6.97 -28.09 -1.55
CA ARG A 296 6.14 -26.88 -1.67
C ARG A 296 4.70 -27.28 -1.36
N ASN A 297 4.12 -26.69 -0.32
CA ASN A 297 2.70 -26.83 -0.06
C ASN A 297 1.95 -26.04 -1.17
N PRO A 298 1.16 -26.69 -2.04
CA PRO A 298 0.49 -26.02 -3.16
C PRO A 298 -0.40 -24.86 -2.70
N VAL A 299 -1.03 -24.99 -1.53
CA VAL A 299 -1.85 -23.93 -0.92
C VAL A 299 -1.00 -22.70 -0.56
N HIS A 300 0.23 -22.91 -0.09
CA HIS A 300 1.15 -21.80 0.22
C HIS A 300 1.63 -21.09 -1.06
N GLU A 301 1.94 -21.85 -2.11
CA GLU A 301 2.38 -21.29 -3.40
C GLU A 301 1.26 -20.47 -4.07
N GLN A 302 0.02 -20.95 -4.02
CA GLN A 302 -1.16 -20.21 -4.49
C GLN A 302 -1.43 -18.94 -3.68
N ARG A 303 -1.35 -19.00 -2.35
CA ARG A 303 -1.49 -17.81 -1.49
C ARG A 303 -0.43 -16.77 -1.78
N GLN A 304 0.82 -17.19 -1.97
CA GLN A 304 1.91 -16.28 -2.34
C GLN A 304 1.65 -15.65 -3.71
N ALA A 305 1.23 -16.44 -4.70
CA ALA A 305 0.89 -15.92 -6.01
C ALA A 305 -0.27 -14.92 -5.95
N LEU A 306 -1.35 -15.21 -5.21
CA LEU A 306 -2.46 -14.28 -4.98
C LEU A 306 -1.97 -12.97 -4.37
N GLY A 307 -1.06 -13.03 -3.39
CA GLY A 307 -0.39 -11.87 -2.82
C GLY A 307 0.34 -11.07 -3.90
N THR A 308 1.21 -11.69 -4.70
CA THR A 308 1.93 -11.00 -5.78
C THR A 308 0.98 -10.34 -6.79
N LEU A 309 -0.06 -11.03 -7.22
CA LEU A 309 -1.04 -10.53 -8.19
C LEU A 309 -1.86 -9.37 -7.62
N ALA A 310 -2.29 -9.48 -6.37
CA ALA A 310 -2.96 -8.39 -5.66
C ALA A 310 -2.04 -7.17 -5.50
N LEU A 311 -0.76 -7.39 -5.19
CA LEU A 311 0.23 -6.33 -5.02
C LEU A 311 0.46 -5.57 -6.32
N MET A 312 0.57 -6.30 -7.43
CA MET A 312 0.73 -5.74 -8.77
C MET A 312 -0.45 -4.81 -9.11
N ALA A 313 -1.68 -5.31 -9.05
CA ALA A 313 -2.87 -4.50 -9.31
C ALA A 313 -3.01 -3.31 -8.33
N THR A 314 -2.62 -3.50 -7.07
CA THR A 314 -2.59 -2.45 -6.05
C THR A 314 -1.60 -1.34 -6.41
N ALA A 315 -0.40 -1.70 -6.90
CA ALA A 315 0.62 -0.74 -7.28
C ALA A 315 0.16 0.16 -8.44
N HIS A 316 -0.56 -0.39 -9.42
CA HIS A 316 -1.15 0.40 -10.53
C HIS A 316 -2.27 1.32 -10.04
N ALA A 317 -3.22 0.80 -9.26
CA ALA A 317 -4.29 1.62 -8.68
C ALA A 317 -3.73 2.73 -7.76
N TYR A 318 -2.66 2.44 -7.02
CA TYR A 318 -1.99 3.42 -6.18
C TYR A 318 -1.28 4.47 -7.04
N THR A 319 -0.56 4.08 -8.09
CA THR A 319 0.08 5.02 -9.03
C THR A 319 -0.96 5.97 -9.61
N ALA A 320 -2.09 5.45 -10.10
CA ALA A 320 -3.21 6.26 -10.58
C ALA A 320 -3.69 7.28 -9.52
N LEU A 321 -3.93 6.83 -8.29
CA LEU A 321 -4.38 7.67 -7.19
C LEU A 321 -3.35 8.73 -6.78
N ASP A 322 -2.05 8.42 -6.85
CA ASP A 322 -0.98 9.38 -6.55
C ASP A 322 -0.88 10.46 -7.64
N GLU A 323 -1.11 10.08 -8.90
CA GLU A 323 -1.13 10.96 -10.08
C GLU A 323 -2.44 11.76 -10.23
N GLY A 324 -3.39 11.63 -9.28
CA GLY A 324 -4.57 12.49 -9.22
C GLY A 324 -5.88 11.85 -9.66
N TYR A 325 -5.92 10.53 -9.84
CA TYR A 325 -7.19 9.83 -10.07
C TYR A 325 -8.18 10.04 -8.91
N PRO A 326 -9.50 10.21 -9.17
CA PRO A 326 -10.49 10.43 -8.12
C PRO A 326 -10.53 9.31 -7.06
N ALA A 327 -10.24 9.66 -5.81
CA ALA A 327 -10.17 8.74 -4.67
C ALA A 327 -11.54 8.46 -4.01
N LEU A 328 -12.59 8.32 -4.81
CA LEU A 328 -13.97 8.13 -4.34
C LEU A 328 -14.41 6.67 -4.56
N PRO A 329 -15.22 6.06 -3.67
CA PRO A 329 -15.67 4.68 -3.84
C PRO A 329 -16.34 4.41 -5.20
N GLN A 330 -17.07 5.38 -5.72
CA GLN A 330 -17.74 5.31 -7.03
C GLN A 330 -16.74 5.20 -8.19
N ALA A 331 -15.55 5.76 -8.05
CA ALA A 331 -14.51 5.72 -9.08
C ALA A 331 -13.70 4.40 -9.04
N LEU A 332 -13.59 3.80 -7.86
CA LEU A 332 -12.73 2.65 -7.58
C LEU A 332 -13.43 1.29 -7.64
N LEU A 333 -14.74 1.23 -7.35
CA LEU A 333 -15.47 -0.04 -7.18
C LEU A 333 -16.44 -0.37 -8.34
N GLN A 334 -16.37 0.38 -9.45
CA GLN A 334 -17.17 0.06 -10.64
C GLN A 334 -16.45 -0.99 -11.50
N GLU A 335 -17.15 -2.09 -11.78
CA GLU A 335 -16.71 -3.11 -12.72
C GLU A 335 -16.77 -2.55 -14.16
N VAL A 336 -15.76 -2.89 -14.96
CA VAL A 336 -15.70 -2.51 -16.38
C VAL A 336 -16.89 -3.15 -17.11
N PRO A 337 -17.73 -2.40 -17.85
CA PRO A 337 -18.71 -3.01 -18.73
C PRO A 337 -17.95 -3.78 -19.83
N ASN A 338 -18.24 -5.07 -19.97
CA ASN A 338 -17.69 -5.91 -21.03
C ASN A 338 -17.94 -5.23 -22.39
N SER A 339 -16.87 -4.77 -23.03
CA SER A 339 -16.86 -4.31 -24.43
C SER A 339 -16.20 -5.35 -25.32
#